data_AF-A0A3B0XNQ8-F1
#
_entry.id   AF-A0A3B0XNQ8-F1
#
_cell.length_a   1.000
_cell.length_b   1.000
_cell.length_c   1.000
_cell.angle_alpha   90.00
_cell.angle_beta   90.00
_cell.angle_gamma   90.00
#
_symmetry.space_group_name_H-M   'P 1'
#
loop_
_entity.id
_entity.type
_entity.pdbx_description
1 polymer ?
#
loop_
_entity_poly.entity_id
_entity_poly.type
_entity_poly.pdbx_seq_one_letter_code
_entity_poly.pdbx_strand_id
1 'polypeptide(L)'
;MKNIFLSTALLSALSLAPQAANAALVEGSALNFDGVFLSGNVTAIPAVGNGSWFSMQLAPEPQLPVITSISSFNGLVIGTTQSASSIPTESNIDNPWAFAGPLGVHQSTSNTRIISASGDTATIDFSGWGASWNGIPNINLGTGNSNGIATITCDTGSGCANGAGYVLDYSATLPSNAANYGNVKYKLHLEGTISAVPVPAAVWLFGSGLIGLTGMARRKR
;
A
#
# COMPACT_ATOMS: atom_id res chain seq x y z
N MET A 1 61.62 -47.10 -11.34
CA MET A 1 61.46 -45.63 -11.30
C MET A 1 60.24 -45.28 -12.13
N LYS A 2 59.10 -45.01 -11.49
CA LYS A 2 57.85 -44.58 -12.16
C LYS A 2 57.38 -43.32 -11.43
N ASN A 3 57.47 -42.18 -12.12
CA ASN A 3 57.08 -40.88 -11.60
C ASN A 3 55.59 -40.68 -11.88
N ILE A 4 54.80 -40.55 -10.81
CA ILE A 4 53.37 -40.21 -10.86
C ILE A 4 53.28 -38.70 -10.65
N PHE A 5 52.95 -37.96 -11.70
CA PHE A 5 52.60 -36.55 -11.63
C PHE A 5 51.13 -36.41 -11.21
N LEU A 6 50.87 -35.92 -10.00
CA LEU A 6 49.55 -35.45 -9.58
C LEU A 6 49.37 -34.01 -10.08
N SER A 7 48.50 -33.82 -11.07
CA SER A 7 47.99 -32.51 -11.46
C SER A 7 46.79 -32.14 -10.61
N THR A 8 46.99 -31.21 -9.68
CA THR A 8 45.94 -30.60 -8.86
C THR A 8 45.20 -29.56 -9.70
N ALA A 9 44.02 -29.93 -10.22
CA ALA A 9 43.12 -28.97 -10.86
C ALA A 9 42.39 -28.17 -9.77
N LEU A 10 42.74 -26.89 -9.61
CA LEU A 10 41.95 -25.93 -8.82
C LEU A 10 40.62 -25.70 -9.55
N LEU A 11 39.54 -26.27 -9.02
CA LEU A 11 38.17 -25.96 -9.42
C LEU A 11 37.75 -24.66 -8.71
N SER A 12 37.91 -23.53 -9.37
CA SER A 12 37.35 -22.25 -8.94
C SER A 12 35.83 -22.30 -9.12
N ALA A 13 35.11 -22.71 -8.07
CA ALA A 13 33.66 -22.61 -8.03
C ALA A 13 33.29 -21.11 -7.98
N LEU A 14 32.97 -20.53 -9.13
CA LEU A 14 32.25 -19.25 -9.19
C LEU A 14 30.91 -19.47 -8.49
N SER A 15 30.82 -19.06 -7.22
CA SER A 15 29.55 -18.86 -6.54
C SER A 15 28.85 -17.70 -7.26
N LEU A 16 28.04 -18.02 -8.25
CA LEU A 16 26.97 -17.14 -8.73
C LEU A 16 26.08 -16.89 -7.52
N ALA A 17 26.33 -15.80 -6.80
CA ALA A 17 25.38 -15.28 -5.84
C ALA A 17 24.07 -15.10 -6.61
N PRO A 18 22.95 -15.65 -6.13
CA PRO A 18 21.66 -15.37 -6.74
C PRO A 18 21.51 -13.84 -6.74
N GLN A 19 21.55 -13.23 -7.93
CA GLN A 19 21.15 -11.84 -8.07
C GLN A 19 19.74 -11.80 -7.48
N ALA A 20 19.58 -11.02 -6.40
CA ALA A 20 18.29 -10.83 -5.78
C ALA A 20 17.32 -10.46 -6.90
N ALA A 21 16.39 -11.36 -7.20
CA ALA A 21 15.31 -11.06 -8.11
C ALA A 21 14.63 -9.83 -7.49
N ASN A 22 14.77 -8.68 -8.15
CA ASN A 22 14.31 -7.38 -7.67
C ASN A 22 12.90 -7.57 -7.12
N ALA A 23 12.76 -7.49 -5.80
CA ALA A 23 11.54 -7.90 -5.14
C ALA A 23 10.49 -6.81 -5.34
N ALA A 24 9.84 -6.86 -6.50
CA ALA A 24 8.72 -6.00 -6.88
C ALA A 24 7.63 -6.04 -5.80
N LEU A 25 6.92 -4.94 -5.63
CA LEU A 25 5.69 -4.89 -4.85
C LEU A 25 4.76 -6.02 -5.33
N VAL A 26 4.22 -6.81 -4.39
CA VAL A 26 3.32 -7.93 -4.69
C VAL A 26 1.94 -7.73 -4.09
N GLU A 27 0.93 -8.31 -4.73
CA GLU A 27 -0.43 -8.40 -4.18
C GLU A 27 -0.39 -9.07 -2.80
N GLY A 28 -1.15 -8.54 -1.85
CA GLY A 28 -1.13 -8.94 -0.44
C GLY A 28 -0.08 -8.24 0.42
N SER A 29 0.77 -7.36 -0.13
CA SER A 29 1.62 -6.49 0.68
C SER A 29 0.77 -5.45 1.42
N ALA A 30 1.09 -5.18 2.68
CA ALA A 30 0.50 -4.10 3.46
C ALA A 30 1.43 -2.88 3.45
N LEU A 31 0.91 -1.75 3.01
CA LEU A 31 1.56 -0.46 3.08
C LEU A 31 1.19 0.18 4.44
N ASN A 32 2.12 0.08 5.39
CA ASN A 32 1.98 0.72 6.70
C ASN A 32 2.49 2.15 6.60
N PHE A 33 1.80 3.09 7.23
CA PHE A 33 2.13 4.50 7.08
C PHE A 33 2.04 5.26 8.39
N ASP A 34 3.03 6.13 8.57
CA ASP A 34 3.22 6.89 9.79
C ASP A 34 2.40 8.17 9.75
N GLY A 35 1.89 8.60 10.91
CA GLY A 35 1.18 9.87 11.02
C GLY A 35 2.14 11.04 11.17
N VAL A 36 1.77 12.18 10.56
CA VAL A 36 2.45 13.45 10.86
C VAL A 36 1.96 13.98 12.21
N PHE A 37 2.89 14.43 13.07
CA PHE A 37 2.54 15.30 14.19
C PHE A 37 2.34 16.74 13.70
N LEU A 38 1.17 17.03 13.13
CA LEU A 38 0.75 18.41 12.85
C LEU A 38 -0.06 18.93 14.02
N SER A 39 0.41 20.01 14.65
CA SER A 39 -0.41 20.75 15.60
C SER A 39 -1.41 21.63 14.84
N GLY A 40 -2.61 21.11 14.59
CA GLY A 40 -3.72 21.82 13.96
C GLY A 40 -3.74 21.78 12.43
N ASN A 41 -4.68 22.53 11.83
CA ASN A 41 -4.80 22.62 10.37
C ASN A 41 -3.62 23.44 9.81
N VAL A 42 -2.84 22.81 8.96
CA VAL A 42 -1.70 23.44 8.28
C VAL A 42 -2.06 23.65 6.82
N THR A 43 -1.61 24.76 6.27
CA THR A 43 -1.84 25.13 4.87
C THR A 43 -0.61 24.89 3.99
N ALA A 44 0.53 24.53 4.60
CA ALA A 44 1.75 24.17 3.91
C ALA A 44 1.83 22.64 3.78
N ILE A 45 2.12 22.17 2.57
CA ILE A 45 2.35 20.75 2.28
C ILE A 45 3.54 20.28 3.14
N PRO A 46 3.36 19.26 4.00
CA PRO A 46 4.48 18.67 4.74
C PRO A 46 5.57 18.19 3.77
N ALA A 47 6.84 18.40 4.11
CA ALA A 47 7.92 17.82 3.31
C ALA A 47 7.89 16.28 3.45
N VAL A 48 8.40 15.57 2.44
CA VAL A 48 8.60 14.12 2.48
C VAL A 48 9.44 13.75 3.71
N GLY A 49 9.06 12.68 4.40
CA GLY A 49 9.66 12.22 5.66
C GLY A 49 9.00 12.77 6.93
N ASN A 50 7.91 13.54 6.82
CA ASN A 50 7.19 14.07 7.99
C ASN A 50 5.95 13.26 8.38
N GLY A 51 5.53 12.28 7.58
CA GLY A 51 4.39 11.40 7.78
C GLY A 51 3.31 11.58 6.71
N SER A 52 2.21 10.88 6.92
CA SER A 52 1.10 10.75 5.97
C SER A 52 -0.02 11.75 6.21
N TRP A 53 -0.59 12.22 5.11
CA TRP A 53 -1.65 13.21 5.12
C TRP A 53 -2.55 13.09 3.90
N PHE A 54 -3.75 13.64 3.99
CA PHE A 54 -4.54 13.98 2.82
C PHE A 54 -4.93 15.45 2.86
N SER A 55 -5.37 15.98 1.73
CA SER A 55 -5.87 17.33 1.64
C SER A 55 -7.10 17.43 0.75
N MET A 56 -8.00 18.34 1.10
CA MET A 56 -9.18 18.67 0.31
C MET A 56 -9.29 20.18 0.11
N GLN A 57 -9.55 20.58 -1.13
CA GLN A 57 -9.80 21.99 -1.48
C GLN A 57 -11.27 22.34 -1.26
N LEU A 58 -11.59 22.86 -0.07
CA LEU A 58 -12.96 23.24 0.31
C LEU A 58 -13.43 24.57 -0.27
N ALA A 59 -12.51 25.39 -0.76
CA ALA A 59 -12.82 26.69 -1.33
C ALA A 59 -12.05 26.92 -2.64
N PRO A 60 -12.59 27.74 -3.56
CA PRO A 60 -11.91 28.05 -4.82
C PRO A 60 -10.51 28.64 -4.59
N GLU A 61 -9.61 28.39 -5.54
CA GLU A 61 -8.30 29.06 -5.56
C GLU A 61 -8.49 30.59 -5.51
N PRO A 62 -7.66 31.31 -4.71
CA PRO A 62 -6.35 30.91 -4.20
C PRO A 62 -6.34 30.30 -2.79
N GLN A 63 -7.49 29.94 -2.20
CA GLN A 63 -7.47 29.35 -0.86
C GLN A 63 -6.70 28.02 -0.84
N LEU A 64 -5.79 27.92 0.12
CA LEU A 64 -4.96 26.72 0.32
C LEU A 64 -5.84 25.56 0.78
N PRO A 65 -5.54 24.32 0.33
CA PRO A 65 -6.28 23.15 0.77
C PRO A 65 -6.08 22.93 2.27
N VAL A 66 -7.08 22.33 2.91
CA VAL A 66 -6.97 21.90 4.30
C VAL A 66 -6.24 20.57 4.32
N ILE A 67 -5.14 20.48 5.07
CA ILE A 67 -4.33 19.27 5.22
C ILE A 67 -4.67 18.59 6.55
N THR A 68 -4.87 17.28 6.50
CA THR A 68 -5.19 16.45 7.66
C THR A 68 -4.21 15.29 7.74
N SER A 69 -3.55 15.16 8.89
CA SER A 69 -2.69 14.02 9.20
C SER A 69 -3.50 12.74 9.33
N ILE A 70 -2.96 11.64 8.81
CA ILE A 70 -3.56 10.29 8.93
C ILE A 70 -2.49 9.30 9.37
N SER A 71 -2.89 8.24 10.06
CA SER A 71 -1.97 7.19 10.52
C SER A 71 -2.58 5.82 10.24
N SER A 72 -1.75 4.80 10.02
CA SER A 72 -2.26 3.47 9.69
C SER A 72 -2.97 2.81 10.87
N PHE A 73 -4.05 2.10 10.59
CA PHE A 73 -4.64 1.11 11.51
C PHE A 73 -4.17 -0.30 11.13
N ASN A 74 -4.69 -0.88 10.05
CA ASN A 74 -4.10 -2.10 9.45
C ASN A 74 -3.27 -1.81 8.19
N GLY A 75 -3.13 -0.55 7.80
CA GLY A 75 -2.45 -0.15 6.57
C GLY A 75 -3.28 -0.45 5.32
N LEU A 76 -2.73 -0.11 4.16
CA LEU A 76 -3.35 -0.42 2.87
C LEU A 76 -2.83 -1.77 2.35
N VAL A 77 -3.68 -2.78 2.36
CA VAL A 77 -3.39 -4.12 1.88
C VAL A 77 -3.71 -4.22 0.39
N ILE A 78 -2.65 -4.28 -0.41
CA ILE A 78 -2.71 -4.34 -1.87
C ILE A 78 -3.43 -5.63 -2.30
N GLY A 79 -4.31 -5.54 -3.28
CA GLY A 79 -5.06 -6.66 -3.84
C GLY A 79 -6.31 -7.04 -3.07
N THR A 80 -6.67 -6.27 -2.05
CA THR A 80 -7.85 -6.52 -1.22
C THR A 80 -8.81 -5.34 -1.20
N THR A 81 -10.07 -5.63 -0.98
CA THR A 81 -11.10 -4.62 -0.67
C THR A 81 -11.10 -4.42 0.84
N GLN A 82 -10.92 -3.19 1.28
CA GLN A 82 -10.91 -2.79 2.69
C GLN A 82 -12.04 -1.78 2.92
N SER A 83 -13.24 -2.32 3.10
CA SER A 83 -14.43 -1.51 3.41
C SER A 83 -14.31 -0.85 4.77
N ALA A 84 -14.95 0.31 4.91
CA ALA A 84 -15.19 0.95 6.19
C ALA A 84 -16.70 1.19 6.38
N SER A 85 -17.10 1.44 7.63
CA SER A 85 -18.48 1.82 7.97
C SER A 85 -18.63 3.33 8.06
N SER A 86 -19.87 3.81 7.92
CA SER A 86 -20.24 5.20 8.22
C SER A 86 -20.11 5.57 9.69
N ILE A 87 -19.88 4.57 10.52
CA ILE A 87 -19.50 4.73 11.91
C ILE A 87 -17.97 4.56 11.98
N PRO A 88 -17.21 5.62 12.29
CA PRO A 88 -15.73 5.61 12.28
C PRO A 88 -15.09 4.66 13.31
N THR A 89 -15.87 3.82 13.99
CA THR A 89 -15.37 2.77 14.88
C THR A 89 -14.92 1.51 14.12
N GLU A 90 -15.34 1.33 12.86
CA GLU A 90 -14.89 0.21 12.00
C GLU A 90 -13.84 0.71 11.00
N SER A 91 -12.67 1.06 11.55
CA SER A 91 -11.48 1.36 10.75
C SER A 91 -10.89 0.08 10.17
N ASN A 92 -10.44 0.16 8.91
CA ASN A 92 -9.72 -0.93 8.26
C ASN A 92 -8.35 -0.48 7.76
N ILE A 93 -8.26 0.67 7.09
CA ILE A 93 -7.00 1.16 6.50
C ILE A 93 -6.24 2.05 7.48
N ASP A 94 -6.88 3.13 7.95
CA ASP A 94 -6.30 4.20 8.75
C ASP A 94 -7.07 4.44 10.05
N ASN A 95 -6.38 4.92 11.09
CA ASN A 95 -7.06 5.38 12.28
C ASN A 95 -8.04 6.52 11.92
N PRO A 96 -9.17 6.65 12.64
CA PRO A 96 -10.13 7.72 12.38
C PRO A 96 -9.46 9.09 12.44
N TRP A 97 -9.67 9.90 11.41
CA TRP A 97 -9.16 11.26 11.31
C TRP A 97 -10.29 12.27 11.44
N ALA A 98 -9.96 13.48 11.89
CA ALA A 98 -10.91 14.58 11.98
C ALA A 98 -10.66 15.58 10.84
N PHE A 99 -11.68 15.82 10.01
CA PHE A 99 -11.62 16.81 8.95
C PHE A 99 -12.80 17.78 9.10
N ALA A 100 -12.49 19.06 9.30
CA ALA A 100 -13.48 20.11 9.55
C ALA A 100 -14.48 19.80 10.70
N GLY A 101 -14.06 18.99 11.69
CA GLY A 101 -14.85 18.62 12.86
C GLY A 101 -15.24 17.14 12.89
N PRO A 102 -16.08 16.63 11.97
CA PRO A 102 -16.49 15.22 11.96
C PRO A 102 -15.33 14.27 11.72
N LEU A 103 -15.44 13.08 12.31
CA LEU A 103 -14.52 11.97 12.06
C LEU A 103 -14.79 11.32 10.69
N GLY A 104 -13.75 10.77 10.10
CA GLY A 104 -13.80 9.97 8.90
C GLY A 104 -12.71 8.89 8.89
N VAL A 105 -12.84 7.98 7.93
CA VAL A 105 -11.92 6.87 7.66
C VAL A 105 -11.84 6.64 6.16
N HIS A 106 -10.69 6.20 5.67
CA HIS A 106 -10.51 5.78 4.28
C HIS A 106 -10.98 4.34 4.08
N GLN A 107 -11.36 4.03 2.84
CA GLN A 107 -11.77 2.70 2.42
C GLN A 107 -11.42 2.42 0.96
N SER A 108 -11.44 1.14 0.59
CA SER A 108 -11.52 0.71 -0.80
C SER A 108 -12.79 -0.11 -1.02
N THR A 109 -13.56 0.25 -2.06
CA THR A 109 -14.77 -0.48 -2.49
C THR A 109 -14.49 -1.49 -3.61
N SER A 110 -13.25 -1.54 -4.08
CA SER A 110 -12.71 -2.55 -4.99
C SER A 110 -11.27 -2.85 -4.60
N ASN A 111 -10.71 -3.94 -5.15
CA ASN A 111 -9.32 -4.32 -4.87
C ASN A 111 -8.34 -3.27 -5.39
N THR A 112 -7.39 -2.85 -4.54
CA THR A 112 -6.29 -1.99 -4.93
C THR A 112 -5.20 -2.79 -5.65
N ARG A 113 -5.31 -2.91 -6.98
CA ARG A 113 -4.47 -3.84 -7.76
C ARG A 113 -3.19 -3.19 -8.27
N ILE A 114 -2.11 -3.95 -8.32
CA ILE A 114 -0.87 -3.48 -8.95
C ILE A 114 -1.07 -3.45 -10.46
N ILE A 115 -0.86 -2.28 -11.07
CA ILE A 115 -0.89 -2.10 -12.52
C ILE A 115 0.50 -2.35 -13.11
N SER A 116 1.53 -1.77 -12.49
CA SER A 116 2.93 -1.99 -12.84
C SER A 116 3.82 -1.88 -11.62
N ALA A 117 4.91 -2.63 -11.59
CA ALA A 117 5.97 -2.52 -10.59
C ALA A 117 7.31 -2.79 -11.29
N SER A 118 8.20 -1.81 -11.26
CA SER A 118 9.50 -1.87 -11.93
C SER A 118 10.53 -1.00 -11.19
N GLY A 119 11.66 -1.61 -10.82
CA GLY A 119 12.67 -0.94 -10.00
C GLY A 119 12.05 -0.46 -8.69
N ASP A 120 12.31 0.80 -8.34
CA ASP A 120 11.82 1.41 -7.10
C ASP A 120 10.48 2.15 -7.30
N THR A 121 9.72 1.81 -8.35
CA THR A 121 8.43 2.46 -8.64
C THR A 121 7.33 1.45 -8.91
N ALA A 122 6.13 1.75 -8.44
CA ALA A 122 4.93 0.98 -8.75
C ALA A 122 3.72 1.90 -9.00
N THR A 123 2.74 1.41 -9.74
CA THR A 123 1.45 2.07 -9.91
C THR A 123 0.33 1.14 -9.49
N ILE A 124 -0.68 1.68 -8.80
CA ILE A 124 -1.78 0.92 -8.22
C ILE A 124 -3.12 1.51 -8.67
N ASP A 125 -4.06 0.61 -8.97
CA ASP A 125 -5.46 0.93 -9.23
C ASP A 125 -6.17 1.33 -7.91
N PHE A 126 -6.54 2.59 -7.84
CA PHE A 126 -7.32 3.28 -6.81
C PHE A 126 -8.74 3.62 -7.29
N SER A 127 -9.25 2.99 -8.36
CA SER A 127 -10.60 3.27 -8.89
C SER A 127 -11.73 3.08 -7.87
N GLY A 128 -11.54 2.22 -6.86
CA GLY A 128 -12.45 2.04 -5.73
C GLY A 128 -12.07 2.82 -4.47
N TRP A 129 -11.11 3.74 -4.53
CA TRP A 129 -10.72 4.53 -3.37
C TRP A 129 -11.86 5.44 -2.91
N GLY A 130 -12.04 5.55 -1.60
CA GLY A 130 -13.08 6.39 -1.03
C GLY A 130 -12.84 6.70 0.43
N ALA A 131 -13.74 7.48 0.99
CA ALA A 131 -13.78 7.76 2.41
C ALA A 131 -15.20 7.70 2.93
N SER A 132 -15.37 7.29 4.18
CA SER A 132 -16.60 7.57 4.91
C SER A 132 -16.37 8.75 5.85
N TRP A 133 -17.23 9.76 5.75
CA TRP A 133 -17.09 10.99 6.51
C TRP A 133 -18.44 11.67 6.71
N ASN A 134 -18.67 12.21 7.91
CA ASN A 134 -19.89 12.95 8.26
C ASN A 134 -21.20 12.20 7.95
N GLY A 135 -21.23 10.89 8.24
CA GLY A 135 -22.38 10.02 8.00
C GLY A 135 -22.59 9.61 6.53
N ILE A 136 -21.77 10.08 5.59
CA ILE A 136 -21.79 9.63 4.20
C ILE A 136 -21.01 8.31 4.11
N PRO A 137 -21.66 7.17 3.74
CA PRO A 137 -21.00 5.87 3.76
C PRO A 137 -19.84 5.75 2.76
N ASN A 138 -19.92 6.42 1.62
CA ASN A 138 -18.85 6.43 0.63
C ASN A 138 -18.83 7.72 -0.18
N ILE A 139 -17.78 8.51 0.02
CA ILE A 139 -17.36 9.59 -0.86
C ILE A 139 -16.39 8.96 -1.85
N ASN A 140 -16.81 8.81 -3.11
CA ASN A 140 -15.96 8.22 -4.13
C ASN A 140 -14.80 9.16 -4.46
N LEU A 141 -13.58 8.74 -4.09
CA LEU A 141 -12.33 9.45 -4.33
C LEU A 141 -11.50 8.79 -5.44
N GLY A 142 -11.93 7.64 -5.97
CA GLY A 142 -11.24 6.87 -7.00
C GLY A 142 -11.47 7.39 -8.42
N THR A 143 -12.27 8.44 -8.58
CA THR A 143 -12.58 9.06 -9.87
C THR A 143 -11.92 10.44 -9.96
N GLY A 144 -11.39 10.80 -11.14
CA GLY A 144 -10.77 12.11 -11.37
C GLY A 144 -9.57 12.08 -12.32
N ASN A 145 -8.76 13.14 -12.26
CA ASN A 145 -7.68 13.42 -13.22
C ASN A 145 -6.59 12.34 -13.28
N SER A 146 -6.36 11.59 -12.21
CA SER A 146 -5.41 10.47 -12.19
C SER A 146 -6.01 9.16 -12.72
N ASN A 147 -7.25 9.15 -13.23
CA ASN A 147 -7.96 7.95 -13.68
C ASN A 147 -7.97 6.81 -12.65
N GLY A 148 -7.96 7.15 -11.35
CA GLY A 148 -7.84 6.16 -10.29
C GLY A 148 -6.48 5.47 -10.24
N ILE A 149 -5.38 6.12 -10.62
CA ILE A 149 -4.03 5.52 -10.52
C ILE A 149 -3.21 6.27 -9.48
N ALA A 150 -2.74 5.55 -8.46
CA ALA A 150 -1.76 6.02 -7.49
C ALA A 150 -0.34 5.61 -7.90
N THR A 151 0.65 6.44 -7.55
CA THR A 151 2.07 6.14 -7.81
C THR A 151 2.79 5.91 -6.49
N ILE A 152 3.60 4.86 -6.44
CA ILE A 152 4.47 4.53 -5.32
C ILE A 152 5.91 4.70 -5.77
N THR A 153 6.70 5.38 -4.96
CA THR A 153 8.15 5.47 -5.05
C THR A 153 8.75 4.87 -3.79
N CYS A 154 9.57 3.83 -3.94
CA CYS A 154 10.25 3.15 -2.85
C CYS A 154 11.67 3.68 -2.67
N ASP A 155 12.31 3.32 -1.56
CA ASP A 155 13.72 3.63 -1.32
C ASP A 155 14.60 3.14 -2.49
N THR A 156 15.60 3.93 -2.87
CA THR A 156 16.47 3.63 -4.01
C THR A 156 17.19 2.29 -3.84
N GLY A 157 17.08 1.42 -4.85
CA GLY A 157 17.65 0.08 -4.87
C GLY A 157 16.90 -0.95 -4.03
N SER A 158 15.75 -0.59 -3.44
CA SER A 158 14.95 -1.52 -2.65
C SER A 158 14.09 -2.45 -3.51
N GLY A 159 13.78 -2.05 -4.74
CA GLY A 159 12.86 -2.77 -5.62
C GLY A 159 11.42 -2.79 -5.12
N CYS A 160 11.06 -2.00 -4.09
CA CYS A 160 9.83 -2.13 -3.32
C CYS A 160 9.68 -3.46 -2.54
N ALA A 161 10.78 -3.98 -2.02
CA ALA A 161 10.80 -5.19 -1.21
C ALA A 161 10.08 -5.02 0.15
N ASN A 162 9.78 -6.14 0.80
CA ASN A 162 9.33 -6.15 2.19
C ASN A 162 10.36 -5.45 3.11
N GLY A 163 9.88 -4.52 3.93
CA GLY A 163 10.66 -3.65 4.80
C GLY A 163 11.17 -2.36 4.16
N ALA A 164 10.97 -2.16 2.85
CA ALA A 164 11.38 -0.93 2.18
C ALA A 164 10.52 0.27 2.62
N GLY A 165 11.15 1.44 2.73
CA GLY A 165 10.44 2.70 2.79
C GLY A 165 9.73 2.99 1.47
N TYR A 166 8.58 3.66 1.55
CA TYR A 166 7.85 4.11 0.37
C TYR A 166 7.17 5.45 0.58
N VAL A 167 6.88 6.11 -0.54
CA VAL A 167 6.00 7.26 -0.68
C VAL A 167 4.94 6.92 -1.73
N LEU A 168 3.66 7.04 -1.38
CA LEU A 168 2.52 6.91 -2.28
C LEU A 168 1.87 8.27 -2.45
N ASP A 169 1.80 8.73 -3.69
CA ASP A 169 1.08 9.94 -4.07
C ASP A 169 -0.13 9.61 -4.93
N TYR A 170 -1.26 10.22 -4.59
CA TYR A 170 -2.50 10.11 -5.34
C TYR A 170 -3.24 11.45 -5.37
N SER A 171 -3.88 11.74 -6.50
CA SER A 171 -4.72 12.93 -6.65
C SER A 171 -6.02 12.61 -7.36
N ALA A 172 -7.09 13.25 -6.93
CA ALA A 172 -8.40 13.10 -7.52
C ALA A 172 -9.12 14.44 -7.59
N THR A 173 -10.17 14.49 -8.38
CA THR A 173 -11.10 15.61 -8.39
C THR A 173 -12.48 15.00 -8.39
N LEU A 174 -13.24 15.29 -7.34
CA LEU A 174 -14.57 14.73 -7.20
C LEU A 174 -15.43 15.18 -8.39
N PRO A 175 -16.24 14.28 -8.98
CA PRO A 175 -17.04 14.61 -10.14
C PRO A 175 -18.04 15.71 -9.78
N SER A 176 -18.37 16.58 -10.75
CA SER A 176 -19.21 17.76 -10.52
C SER A 176 -20.61 17.45 -9.96
N ASN A 177 -21.09 16.21 -10.11
CA ASN A 177 -22.35 15.71 -9.57
C ASN A 177 -22.25 15.13 -8.15
N ALA A 178 -21.07 15.12 -7.53
CA ALA A 178 -20.92 14.70 -6.14
C ALA A 178 -21.66 15.69 -5.22
N ALA A 179 -22.66 15.19 -4.49
CA ALA A 179 -23.51 16.02 -3.64
C ALA A 179 -22.67 16.88 -2.68
N ASN A 180 -22.70 18.20 -2.89
CA ASN A 180 -21.97 19.24 -2.14
C ASN A 180 -20.44 19.28 -2.28
N TYR A 181 -19.83 18.36 -3.02
CA TYR A 181 -18.36 18.27 -3.14
C TYR A 181 -17.87 18.21 -4.59
N GLY A 182 -18.70 18.60 -5.54
CA GLY A 182 -18.32 18.65 -6.94
C GLY A 182 -17.09 19.54 -7.17
N ASN A 183 -16.13 19.03 -7.95
CA ASN A 183 -14.86 19.70 -8.28
C ASN A 183 -13.90 19.93 -7.10
N VAL A 184 -14.14 19.32 -5.93
CA VAL A 184 -13.17 19.37 -4.83
C VAL A 184 -11.93 18.58 -5.23
N LYS A 185 -10.76 19.25 -5.20
CA LYS A 185 -9.47 18.59 -5.41
C LYS A 185 -9.08 17.84 -4.15
N TYR A 186 -8.73 16.58 -4.32
CA TYR A 186 -8.25 15.69 -3.27
C TYR A 186 -6.81 15.29 -3.57
N LYS A 187 -5.96 15.28 -2.55
CA LYS A 187 -4.62 14.70 -2.61
C LYS A 187 -4.40 13.79 -1.41
N LEU A 188 -3.75 12.67 -1.64
CA LEU A 188 -3.32 11.72 -0.63
C LEU A 188 -1.82 11.52 -0.77
N HIS A 189 -1.14 11.57 0.37
CA HIS A 189 0.27 11.29 0.51
C HIS A 189 0.44 10.30 1.65
N LEU A 190 0.90 9.10 1.35
CA LEU A 190 1.24 8.09 2.35
C LEU A 190 2.73 7.85 2.33
N GLU A 191 3.34 7.76 3.48
CA GLU A 191 4.72 7.31 3.60
C GLU A 191 4.88 6.42 4.82
N GLY A 192 5.78 5.45 4.71
CA GLY A 192 6.05 4.47 5.74
C GLY A 192 6.76 3.25 5.16
N THR A 193 6.38 2.06 5.61
CA THR A 193 7.09 0.81 5.27
C THR A 193 6.18 -0.24 4.66
N ILE A 194 6.71 -0.97 3.69
CA ILE A 194 6.06 -2.13 3.10
C ILE A 194 6.22 -3.31 4.06
N SER A 195 5.15 -4.02 4.35
CA SER A 195 5.20 -5.27 5.12
C SER A 195 4.52 -6.41 4.37
N ALA A 196 5.09 -7.61 4.44
CA ALA A 196 4.39 -8.81 4.01
C ALA A 196 3.23 -9.09 4.98
N VAL A 197 2.00 -9.19 4.49
CA VAL A 197 0.89 -9.69 5.32
C VAL A 197 1.17 -11.17 5.60
N PRO A 198 1.21 -11.60 6.87
CA PRO A 198 1.38 -13.01 7.19
C PRO A 198 0.28 -13.81 6.49
N VAL A 199 0.66 -14.63 5.51
CA VAL A 199 -0.29 -15.56 4.89
C VAL A 199 -0.83 -16.42 6.04
N PRO A 200 -2.16 -16.52 6.22
CA PRO A 200 -2.73 -17.23 7.35
C PRO A 200 -2.10 -18.63 7.44
N ALA A 201 -1.69 -19.03 8.65
CA ALA A 201 -1.06 -20.32 8.92
C ALA A 201 -1.84 -21.51 8.31
N ALA A 202 -3.14 -21.31 8.07
CA ALA A 202 -3.99 -22.19 7.29
C ALA A 202 -3.35 -22.67 5.97
N VAL A 203 -2.70 -21.82 5.17
CA VAL A 203 -2.11 -22.26 3.88
C VAL A 203 -0.98 -23.27 4.12
N TRP A 204 -0.15 -23.04 5.13
CA TRP A 204 0.87 -24.00 5.54
C TRP A 204 0.27 -25.29 6.09
N LEU A 205 -0.76 -25.19 6.93
CA LEU A 205 -1.47 -26.34 7.48
C LEU A 205 -2.16 -27.17 6.40
N PHE A 206 -2.77 -26.53 5.41
CA PHE A 206 -3.38 -27.20 4.26
C PHE A 206 -2.32 -27.82 3.36
N GLY A 207 -1.19 -27.14 3.12
CA GLY A 207 -0.06 -27.69 2.36
C GLY A 207 0.52 -28.94 3.03
N SER A 208 0.86 -28.85 4.32
CA SER A 208 1.40 -29.99 5.08
C SER A 208 0.38 -31.10 5.27
N GLY A 209 -0.88 -30.74 5.52
CA GLY A 209 -1.99 -31.68 5.68
C GLY A 209 -2.24 -32.48 4.41
N LEU A 210 -2.23 -31.83 3.24
CA LEU A 210 -2.44 -32.49 1.96
C LEU A 210 -1.29 -33.46 1.62
N ILE A 211 -0.04 -33.07 1.87
CA ILE A 211 1.12 -33.95 1.68
C ILE A 211 1.02 -35.17 2.61
N GLY A 212 0.65 -34.94 3.87
CA GLY A 212 0.42 -36.02 4.85
C GLY A 212 -0.66 -37.01 4.41
N LEU A 213 -1.81 -36.50 3.96
CA LEU A 213 -2.91 -37.32 3.46
C LEU A 213 -2.53 -38.11 2.21
N THR A 214 -1.78 -37.51 1.29
CA THR A 214 -1.33 -38.16 0.06
C THR A 214 -0.32 -39.29 0.37
N GLY A 215 0.58 -39.09 1.33
CA GLY A 215 1.48 -40.13 1.82
C GLY A 215 0.73 -41.31 2.46
N MET A 216 -0.32 -41.02 3.23
CA MET A 216 -1.14 -42.04 3.88
C MET A 216 -1.98 -42.84 2.88
N ALA A 217 -2.47 -42.20 1.82
CA ALA A 217 -3.21 -42.87 0.74
C ALA A 217 -2.35 -43.87 -0.05
N ARG A 218 -1.05 -43.58 -0.26
CA ARG A 218 -0.13 -44.49 -0.97
C ARG A 218 0.21 -45.75 -0.20
N ARG A 219 0.16 -45.73 1.14
CA ARG A 219 0.50 -46.89 1.99
C ARG A 219 -0.51 -48.05 1.91
N LYS A 220 -1.69 -47.82 1.34
CA LYS A 220 -2.75 -48.84 1.21
C LYS A 220 -2.73 -49.61 -0.12
N ARG A 221 -1.74 -49.39 -0.98
CA ARG A 221 -1.42 -50.26 -2.12
C ARG A 221 -0.16 -51.05 -1.81
#